data_AF-A0A949YS01-F1
#
_entry.id   AF-A0A949YS01-F1
#
_cell.length_a   1.000
_cell.length_b   1.000
_cell.length_c   1.000
_cell.angle_alpha   90.00
_cell.angle_beta   90.00
_cell.angle_gamma   90.00
#
_symmetry.space_group_name_H-M   'P 1'
#
loop_
_entity.id
_entity.type
_entity.pdbx_description
1 polymer ?
#
loop_
_entity_poly.entity_id
_entity_poly.type
_entity_poly.pdbx_seq_one_letter_code
_entity_poly.pdbx_strand_id
1 'polypeptide(L)'
;AEYAPCPVLNAGDGSREHPTQTLCDLFVLRRKKKKLKGLTVALCGDLKFGRTVHSLIYALARFGANIVAVPTSGMDVPAYVLDRLAAERNYTFSTVTMDELKSLAGGLDALYLTPSAPHQMALFTGDLALRKAPAGEAPASLDAFYVTRLQKERMADKEIKPGDYVRFDARALKTQRTQEAVVMHPLPRTDELAYELDSDPRAVYFEQAAVGVPVRMALIAWLIEQKRDQRTDPKPAGQSIRFKAEPYPRCANSNCITRFEGPHLRPRFKLARTVDRHVLPLRCEYCERELNVEFVGHARSHRYYKYDENLYGYVRQWIQEPSLAVFETVKQAEEHGYEPYRRGPQREVMNSDEIALAVESLANQIAADVGDLTNVCLIGVVSHGAVLATRVRDALEKKSGTRAPCAAVDVYRSQDAIQELDGGAPFSVEGRTIVIVDDVINSGWTVQRAMTMIWQCGRPAAVRLAVLIDRGHRAVPIRPNYVGKNIPTAPAERVQVRLAPSGGNGKPKAHDRAMIYSMVEPVKTAEQAK
;
A
#
# COMPACT_ATOMS: atom_id res chain seq x y z
N ALA A 1 -4.31 -8.43 8.22
CA ALA A 1 -5.71 -8.30 8.66
C ALA A 1 -6.54 -7.57 7.61
N GLU A 2 -6.12 -6.36 7.21
CA GLU A 2 -6.83 -5.51 6.23
C GLU A 2 -7.11 -6.17 4.87
N TYR A 3 -6.30 -7.14 4.45
CA TYR A 3 -6.41 -7.82 3.15
C TYR A 3 -6.95 -9.26 3.23
N ALA A 4 -7.31 -9.73 4.42
CA ALA A 4 -7.72 -11.11 4.61
C ALA A 4 -9.24 -11.26 4.38
N PRO A 5 -9.70 -12.19 3.52
CA PRO A 5 -11.13 -12.45 3.31
C PRO A 5 -11.77 -13.20 4.50
N CYS A 6 -10.97 -13.57 5.48
CA CYS A 6 -11.37 -14.21 6.73
C CYS A 6 -10.93 -13.35 7.93
N PRO A 7 -11.62 -13.47 9.08
CA PRO A 7 -11.18 -12.83 10.31
C PRO A 7 -9.74 -13.23 10.64
N VAL A 8 -8.89 -12.24 10.92
CA VAL A 8 -7.50 -12.47 11.32
C VAL A 8 -7.37 -12.27 12.81
N LEU A 9 -6.92 -13.31 13.49
CA LEU A 9 -6.55 -13.25 14.89
C LEU A 9 -5.06 -12.96 15.02
N ASN A 10 -4.71 -11.80 15.58
CA ASN A 10 -3.31 -11.47 15.86
C ASN A 10 -2.79 -12.34 17.01
N ALA A 11 -1.86 -13.25 16.69
CA ALA A 11 -1.15 -14.09 17.65
C ALA A 11 0.14 -13.43 18.20
N GLY A 12 0.42 -12.18 17.83
CA GLY A 12 1.57 -11.38 18.24
C GLY A 12 2.24 -10.70 17.04
N ASP A 13 2.35 -9.36 17.02
CA ASP A 13 2.99 -8.60 15.93
C ASP A 13 4.28 -7.90 16.41
N GLY A 14 5.41 -8.60 16.29
CA GLY A 14 6.72 -8.03 16.63
C GLY A 14 6.79 -7.57 18.09
N SER A 15 6.97 -6.27 18.33
CA SER A 15 7.03 -5.63 19.66
C SER A 15 5.82 -4.81 20.05
N ARG A 16 4.71 -4.92 19.31
CA ARG A 16 3.54 -4.05 19.51
C ARG A 16 2.46 -4.70 20.35
N GLU A 17 1.68 -5.63 19.80
CA GLU A 17 0.49 -6.15 20.46
C GLU A 17 0.44 -7.68 20.53
N HIS A 18 -0.25 -8.21 21.53
CA HIS A 18 -0.56 -9.63 21.70
C HIS A 18 -1.95 -9.82 22.33
N PRO A 19 -3.04 -9.54 21.60
CA PRO A 19 -4.39 -9.44 22.18
C PRO A 19 -4.91 -10.75 22.75
N THR A 20 -4.57 -11.89 22.14
CA THR A 20 -4.98 -13.22 22.65
C THR A 20 -4.32 -13.55 23.99
N GLN A 21 -3.09 -13.08 24.23
CA GLN A 21 -2.43 -13.23 25.53
C GLN A 21 -3.13 -12.35 26.57
N THR A 22 -3.41 -11.09 26.25
CA THR A 22 -4.16 -10.18 27.14
C THR A 22 -5.53 -10.73 27.53
N LEU A 23 -6.25 -11.40 26.62
CA LEU A 23 -7.51 -12.06 26.96
C LEU A 23 -7.34 -13.17 28.01
N CYS A 24 -6.26 -13.95 27.92
CA CYS A 24 -5.93 -14.97 28.92
C CYS A 24 -5.62 -14.32 30.27
N ASP A 25 -4.84 -13.24 30.24
CA ASP A 25 -4.41 -12.49 31.43
C ASP A 25 -5.63 -11.91 32.16
N LEU A 26 -6.51 -11.21 31.43
CA LEU A 26 -7.75 -10.68 31.99
C LEU A 26 -8.69 -11.78 32.51
N PHE A 27 -8.76 -12.92 31.83
CA PHE A 27 -9.60 -14.04 32.25
C PHE A 27 -9.14 -14.59 33.59
N VAL A 28 -7.84 -14.86 33.76
CA VAL A 28 -7.28 -15.32 35.04
C VAL A 28 -7.47 -14.26 36.12
N LEU A 29 -7.15 -13.00 35.82
CA LEU A 29 -7.26 -11.91 36.77
C LEU A 29 -8.70 -11.75 37.27
N ARG A 30 -9.68 -11.76 36.36
CA ARG A 30 -11.11 -11.73 36.71
C ARG A 30 -11.54 -12.99 37.46
N ARG A 31 -11.03 -14.17 37.11
CA ARG A 31 -11.38 -15.43 37.80
C ARG A 31 -10.91 -15.42 39.26
N LYS A 32 -9.69 -14.93 39.50
CA LYS A 32 -9.04 -14.87 40.82
C LYS A 32 -9.57 -13.74 41.68
N LYS A 33 -9.75 -12.54 41.09
CA LYS A 33 -10.15 -11.33 41.82
C LYS A 33 -11.62 -10.97 41.73
N LYS A 34 -12.41 -11.68 40.92
CA LYS A 34 -13.86 -11.48 40.66
C LYS A 34 -14.24 -10.14 40.01
N LYS A 35 -13.34 -9.16 40.02
CA LYS A 35 -13.47 -7.84 39.39
C LYS A 35 -12.22 -7.53 38.58
N LEU A 36 -12.31 -6.50 37.74
CA LEU A 36 -11.17 -5.87 37.03
C LEU A 36 -11.07 -4.39 37.36
N LYS A 37 -12.22 -3.72 37.52
CA LYS A 37 -12.31 -2.32 37.95
C LYS A 37 -11.77 -2.13 39.35
N GLY A 38 -10.89 -1.13 39.52
CA GLY A 38 -10.28 -0.75 40.78
C GLY A 38 -9.23 -1.72 41.31
N LEU A 39 -8.80 -2.72 40.52
CA LEU A 39 -7.65 -3.55 40.89
C LEU A 39 -6.36 -2.76 40.75
N THR A 40 -5.40 -2.98 41.64
CA THR A 40 -4.04 -2.43 41.48
C THR A 40 -3.09 -3.49 40.95
N VAL A 41 -2.57 -3.29 39.74
CA VAL A 41 -1.69 -4.24 39.04
C VAL A 41 -0.31 -3.64 38.86
N ALA A 42 0.71 -4.31 39.41
CA ALA A 42 2.11 -3.97 39.22
C ALA A 42 2.67 -4.69 37.99
N LEU A 43 3.27 -3.94 37.06
CA LEU A 43 3.90 -4.47 35.85
C LEU A 43 5.41 -4.39 36.00
N CYS A 44 6.10 -5.54 36.07
CA CYS A 44 7.51 -5.60 36.44
C CYS A 44 8.39 -6.12 35.29
N GLY A 45 9.56 -5.50 35.09
CA GLY A 45 10.60 -5.99 34.18
C GLY A 45 10.79 -5.17 32.89
N ASP A 46 10.86 -5.84 31.74
CA ASP A 46 11.03 -5.23 30.42
C ASP A 46 9.69 -4.70 29.88
N LEU A 47 9.39 -3.45 30.24
CA LEU A 47 8.20 -2.75 29.77
C LEU A 47 8.41 -2.07 28.41
N LYS A 48 9.65 -2.03 27.91
CA LYS A 48 10.01 -1.37 26.66
C LYS A 48 9.74 -2.24 25.44
N PHE A 49 10.15 -3.51 25.50
CA PHE A 49 10.04 -4.45 24.37
C PHE A 49 8.95 -5.52 24.56
N GLY A 50 8.32 -5.55 25.73
CA GLY A 50 7.26 -6.49 26.11
C GLY A 50 5.91 -6.21 25.45
N ARG A 51 5.67 -6.79 24.26
CA ARG A 51 4.38 -6.66 23.52
C ARG A 51 3.14 -7.08 24.34
N THR A 52 3.30 -8.06 25.23
CA THR A 52 2.19 -8.55 26.07
C THR A 52 1.80 -7.50 27.10
N VAL A 53 2.78 -6.80 27.66
CA VAL A 53 2.58 -5.72 28.62
C VAL A 53 1.92 -4.50 27.97
N HIS A 54 2.31 -4.15 26.74
CA HIS A 54 1.69 -3.03 26.02
C HIS A 54 0.19 -3.25 25.83
N SER A 55 -0.20 -4.41 25.28
CA SER A 55 -1.62 -4.79 25.14
C SER A 55 -2.35 -4.84 26.49
N LEU A 56 -1.69 -5.37 27.52
CA LEU A 56 -2.27 -5.49 28.85
C LEU A 56 -2.52 -4.12 29.50
N ILE A 57 -1.62 -3.14 29.33
CA ILE A 57 -1.78 -1.79 29.85
C ILE A 57 -3.08 -1.16 29.30
N TYR A 58 -3.31 -1.22 27.99
CA TYR A 58 -4.53 -0.69 27.38
C TYR A 58 -5.79 -1.38 27.90
N ALA A 59 -5.73 -2.70 28.05
CA ALA A 59 -6.85 -3.48 28.57
C ALA A 59 -7.17 -3.13 30.02
N LEU A 60 -6.16 -3.09 30.90
CA LEU A 60 -6.32 -2.73 32.30
C LEU A 60 -6.88 -1.32 32.46
N ALA A 61 -6.35 -0.35 31.71
CA ALA A 61 -6.88 1.01 31.69
C ALA A 61 -8.35 1.04 31.22
N ARG A 62 -8.70 0.27 30.18
CA ARG A 62 -10.08 0.15 29.69
C ARG A 62 -11.05 -0.40 30.74
N PHE A 63 -10.60 -1.32 31.59
CA PHE A 63 -11.43 -1.87 32.68
C PHE A 63 -11.40 -1.04 33.96
N GLY A 64 -10.64 0.06 33.99
CA GLY A 64 -10.53 0.95 35.15
C GLY A 64 -9.70 0.36 36.29
N ALA A 65 -8.68 -0.44 35.96
CA ALA A 65 -7.65 -0.86 36.92
C ALA A 65 -6.62 0.27 37.15
N ASN A 66 -5.95 0.25 38.28
CA ASN A 66 -4.80 1.09 38.62
C ASN A 66 -3.53 0.35 38.19
N ILE A 67 -2.67 1.01 37.42
CA ILE A 67 -1.42 0.44 36.91
C ILE A 67 -0.25 1.04 37.69
N VAL A 68 0.67 0.19 38.11
CA VAL A 68 1.96 0.59 38.72
C VAL A 68 3.06 0.02 37.85
N ALA A 69 3.83 0.87 37.17
CA ALA A 69 4.92 0.41 36.31
C ALA A 69 6.23 0.31 37.10
N VAL A 70 6.88 -0.84 36.98
CA VAL A 70 8.12 -1.17 37.70
C VAL A 70 9.18 -1.69 36.72
N PRO A 71 9.70 -0.81 35.85
CA PRO A 71 10.65 -1.20 34.82
C PRO A 71 12.02 -1.53 35.42
N THR A 72 12.73 -2.44 34.78
CA THR A 72 14.19 -2.55 34.96
C THR A 72 14.85 -1.31 34.34
N SER A 73 16.01 -0.89 34.88
CA SER A 73 16.73 0.32 34.41
C SER A 73 16.88 0.36 32.88
N GLY A 74 16.36 1.43 32.27
CA GLY A 74 16.38 1.63 30.81
C GLY A 74 15.31 0.87 30.01
N MET A 75 14.36 0.22 30.68
CA MET A 75 13.27 -0.55 30.08
C MET A 75 11.90 0.03 30.37
N ASP A 76 11.81 1.35 30.40
CA ASP A 76 10.57 2.10 30.62
C ASP A 76 9.53 1.83 29.53
N VAL A 77 8.26 2.08 29.87
CA VAL A 77 7.15 2.02 28.92
C VAL A 77 7.42 3.02 27.78
N PRO A 78 7.35 2.61 26.50
CA PRO A 78 7.63 3.51 25.39
C PRO A 78 6.66 4.69 25.31
N ALA A 79 7.14 5.85 24.84
CA ALA A 79 6.32 7.07 24.70
C ALA A 79 5.04 6.84 23.90
N TYR A 80 5.09 6.07 22.80
CA TYR A 80 3.91 5.78 21.99
C TYR A 80 2.78 5.08 22.77
N VAL A 81 3.12 4.30 23.81
CA VAL A 81 2.12 3.63 24.65
C VAL A 81 1.46 4.63 25.59
N LEU A 82 2.26 5.51 26.19
CA LEU A 82 1.80 6.58 27.08
C LEU A 82 0.96 7.60 26.32
N ASP A 83 1.43 8.04 25.16
CA ASP A 83 0.74 9.00 24.29
C ASP A 83 -0.62 8.46 23.84
N ARG A 84 -0.68 7.18 23.47
CA ARG A 84 -1.93 6.52 23.08
C ARG A 84 -2.89 6.37 24.25
N LEU A 85 -2.40 6.05 25.45
CA LEU A 85 -3.24 5.99 26.66
C LEU A 85 -3.79 7.37 27.04
N ALA A 86 -2.96 8.41 26.96
CA ALA A 86 -3.38 9.77 27.21
C ALA A 86 -4.43 10.21 26.17
N ALA A 87 -4.18 9.97 24.88
CA ALA A 87 -5.06 10.39 23.80
C ALA A 87 -6.38 9.62 23.75
N GLU A 88 -6.35 8.28 23.88
CA GLU A 88 -7.57 7.46 23.73
C GLU A 88 -8.36 7.31 25.04
N ARG A 89 -7.70 7.42 26.19
CA ARG A 89 -8.28 7.05 27.49
C ARG A 89 -8.11 8.09 28.58
N ASN A 90 -7.35 9.15 28.32
CA ASN A 90 -6.99 10.16 29.32
C ASN A 90 -6.50 9.50 30.63
N TYR A 91 -5.67 8.47 30.48
CA TYR A 91 -5.17 7.64 31.56
C TYR A 91 -3.66 7.80 31.65
N THR A 92 -3.17 8.11 32.84
CA THR A 92 -1.74 8.18 33.15
C THR A 92 -1.47 7.32 34.38
N PHE A 93 -0.26 6.80 34.48
CA PHE A 93 0.21 6.04 35.62
C PHE A 93 1.66 6.36 35.93
N SER A 94 2.06 6.12 37.16
CA SER A 94 3.39 6.45 37.66
C SER A 94 4.33 5.27 37.50
N THR A 95 5.61 5.59 37.29
CA THR A 95 6.71 4.64 37.27
C THR A 95 7.39 4.67 38.64
N VAL A 96 7.65 3.51 39.23
CA VAL A 96 8.38 3.35 40.49
C VAL A 96 9.50 2.32 40.31
N THR A 97 10.56 2.44 41.09
CA THR A 97 11.62 1.42 41.12
C THR A 97 11.18 0.18 41.92
N MET A 98 11.88 -0.94 41.77
CA MET A 98 11.60 -2.13 42.59
C MET A 98 11.84 -1.89 44.08
N ASP A 99 12.79 -1.04 44.45
CA ASP A 99 13.07 -0.73 45.85
C ASP A 99 12.03 0.24 46.43
N GLU A 100 11.56 1.20 45.62
CA GLU A 100 10.39 2.01 45.96
C GLU A 100 9.14 1.13 46.12
N LEU A 101 8.90 0.17 45.23
CA LEU A 101 7.78 -0.77 45.35
C LEU A 101 7.85 -1.61 46.64
N LYS A 102 9.04 -2.09 47.02
CA LYS A 102 9.27 -2.79 48.30
C LYS A 102 9.04 -1.87 49.49
N SER A 103 9.44 -0.61 49.41
CA SER A 103 9.20 0.40 50.46
C SER A 103 7.73 0.81 50.56
N LEU A 104 7.00 0.86 49.44
CA LEU A 104 5.56 1.08 49.35
C LEU A 104 4.78 -0.12 49.89
N ALA A 105 5.27 -1.33 49.69
CA ALA A 105 4.75 -2.53 50.36
C ALA A 105 5.06 -2.54 51.87
N GLY A 106 6.10 -1.81 52.30
CA GLY A 106 6.55 -1.62 53.68
C GLY A 106 5.97 -0.41 54.44
N GLY A 107 5.10 0.40 53.83
CA GLY A 107 4.32 1.42 54.53
C GLY A 107 4.79 2.88 54.43
N LEU A 108 5.54 3.29 53.39
CA LEU A 108 5.86 4.70 53.14
C LEU A 108 4.93 5.34 52.11
N ASP A 109 4.43 6.54 52.44
CA ASP A 109 3.39 7.29 51.74
C ASP A 109 3.97 8.30 50.74
N ALA A 110 3.84 8.01 49.44
CA ALA A 110 3.49 8.98 48.39
C ALA A 110 3.62 8.34 47.01
N LEU A 111 2.50 8.15 46.31
CA LEU A 111 2.47 7.97 44.87
C LEU A 111 1.77 9.20 44.27
N TYR A 112 2.47 9.97 43.44
CA TYR A 112 1.83 11.04 42.65
C TYR A 112 0.93 10.39 41.59
N LEU A 113 -0.34 10.16 41.94
CA LEU A 113 -1.42 9.89 40.99
C LEU A 113 -2.03 11.24 40.60
N THR A 114 -1.75 11.71 39.38
CA THR A 114 -2.42 12.88 38.79
C THR A 114 -3.53 12.44 37.83
N PRO A 115 -4.81 12.40 38.25
CA PRO A 115 -5.92 12.21 37.33
C PRO A 115 -6.46 13.56 36.85
N SER A 116 -6.32 13.87 35.56
CA SER A 116 -6.95 15.05 34.95
C SER A 116 -8.25 14.70 34.22
N ALA A 117 -9.37 14.62 34.97
CA ALA A 117 -10.80 14.79 34.61
C ALA A 117 -11.45 14.12 33.35
N PRO A 118 -12.78 13.87 33.34
CA PRO A 118 -13.40 12.86 32.47
C PRO A 118 -14.44 13.42 31.49
N HIS A 119 -14.32 13.24 30.16
CA HIS A 119 -15.45 13.44 29.23
C HIS A 119 -15.48 12.40 28.08
N GLN A 120 -16.70 12.02 27.69
CA GLN A 120 -17.15 10.95 26.77
C GLN A 120 -16.53 11.05 25.34
N MET A 121 -16.43 10.01 24.51
CA MET A 121 -17.49 9.08 24.03
C MET A 121 -16.94 7.78 23.43
N ALA A 122 -17.63 6.65 23.66
CA ALA A 122 -18.05 5.68 22.62
C ALA A 122 -18.89 4.53 23.22
N LEU A 123 -20.19 4.56 22.90
CA LEU A 123 -21.09 3.43 22.63
C LEU A 123 -20.85 2.10 23.39
N PHE A 124 -21.29 2.04 24.64
CA PHE A 124 -22.12 0.94 25.16
C PHE A 124 -23.02 1.54 26.24
N THR A 125 -24.34 1.42 26.05
CA THR A 125 -25.38 1.81 27.00
C THR A 125 -25.27 0.98 28.28
N GLY A 126 -25.06 1.66 29.41
CA GLY A 126 -25.02 1.09 30.75
C GLY A 126 -24.16 1.96 31.66
N ASP A 127 -24.78 2.95 32.31
CA ASP A 127 -24.14 3.88 33.25
C ASP A 127 -23.34 3.15 34.33
N LEU A 128 -22.00 3.09 34.17
CA LEU A 128 -21.09 2.85 35.28
C LEU A 128 -20.35 4.16 35.56
N ALA A 129 -20.91 4.97 36.47
CA ALA A 129 -20.17 6.06 37.09
C ALA A 129 -18.87 5.50 37.72
N LEU A 130 -17.73 5.87 37.13
CA LEU A 130 -16.42 5.63 37.69
C LEU A 130 -16.22 6.64 38.83
N ARG A 131 -16.29 6.17 40.09
CA ARG A 131 -15.85 6.96 41.24
C ARG A 131 -14.37 7.28 41.09
N LYS A 132 -14.02 8.56 41.20
CA LYS A 132 -12.64 9.06 41.31
C LYS A 132 -11.96 8.41 42.52
N ALA A 133 -10.75 7.87 42.35
CA ALA A 133 -9.85 7.65 43.48
C ALA A 133 -9.27 9.03 43.91
N PRO A 134 -9.17 9.33 45.21
CA PRO A 134 -8.56 10.56 45.69
C PRO A 134 -7.07 10.60 45.28
N ALA A 135 -6.59 11.79 44.93
CA ALA A 135 -5.19 12.03 44.59
C ALA A 135 -4.34 11.99 45.88
N GLY A 136 -3.20 11.29 45.87
CA GLY A 136 -2.16 11.39 46.89
C GLY A 136 -1.85 10.17 47.76
N GLU A 137 -2.56 9.04 47.63
CA GLU A 137 -2.30 7.84 48.45
C GLU A 137 -1.73 6.68 47.62
N ALA A 138 -0.66 6.06 48.12
CA ALA A 138 -0.18 4.79 47.59
C ALA A 138 -1.30 3.73 47.71
N PRO A 139 -1.46 2.81 46.74
CA PRO A 139 -2.55 1.84 46.78
C PRO A 139 -2.46 0.99 48.05
N ALA A 140 -3.56 0.93 48.82
CA ALA A 140 -3.63 0.23 50.11
C ALA A 140 -3.25 -1.27 50.03
N SER A 141 -3.41 -1.88 48.84
CA SER A 141 -3.02 -3.25 48.55
C SER A 141 -2.72 -3.44 47.07
N LEU A 142 -1.86 -4.42 46.75
CA LEU A 142 -1.59 -4.88 45.39
C LEU A 142 -2.42 -6.14 45.09
N ASP A 143 -3.08 -6.15 43.94
CA ASP A 143 -3.93 -7.27 43.53
C ASP A 143 -3.20 -8.26 42.64
N ALA A 144 -2.25 -7.80 41.82
CA ALA A 144 -1.48 -8.67 40.95
C ALA A 144 -0.09 -8.11 40.65
N PHE A 145 0.86 -9.02 40.51
CA PHE A 145 2.16 -8.78 39.90
C PHE A 145 2.18 -9.44 38.52
N TYR A 146 2.40 -8.66 37.47
CA TYR A 146 2.63 -9.16 36.13
C TYR A 146 4.11 -9.01 35.80
N VAL A 147 4.84 -10.11 35.92
CA VAL A 147 6.29 -10.12 35.68
C VAL A 147 6.54 -10.44 34.22
N THR A 148 7.49 -9.74 33.60
CA THR A 148 7.85 -9.92 32.19
C THR A 148 9.23 -10.54 32.04
N ARG A 149 9.38 -11.36 30.99
CA ARG A 149 10.67 -11.90 30.57
C ARG A 149 11.51 -10.82 29.88
N LEU A 150 12.80 -10.81 30.17
CA LEU A 150 13.78 -10.02 29.42
C LEU A 150 13.85 -10.43 27.94
N GLN A 151 13.54 -9.51 27.02
CA GLN A 151 13.58 -9.76 25.57
C GLN A 151 14.99 -9.54 24.99
N LYS A 152 15.95 -10.41 25.38
CA LYS A 152 17.36 -10.30 24.97
C LYS A 152 17.53 -10.21 23.44
N GLU A 153 16.69 -10.91 22.69
CA GLU A 153 16.71 -10.94 21.23
C GLU A 153 16.30 -9.62 20.56
N ARG A 154 15.84 -8.63 21.32
CA ARG A 154 15.39 -7.31 20.82
C ARG A 154 16.34 -6.19 21.20
N MET A 155 17.42 -6.52 21.91
CA MET A 155 18.42 -5.57 22.37
C MET A 155 19.56 -5.52 21.36
N ALA A 156 19.93 -4.30 20.92
CA ALA A 156 21.12 -4.10 20.11
C ALA A 156 22.37 -4.18 21.01
N ASP A 157 23.07 -5.32 20.98
CA ASP A 157 24.42 -5.61 21.52
C ASP A 157 24.77 -5.15 22.95
N LYS A 158 23.80 -4.74 23.78
CA LYS A 158 24.04 -4.49 25.21
C LYS A 158 23.96 -5.80 25.99
N GLU A 159 25.11 -6.34 26.39
CA GLU A 159 25.19 -7.43 27.37
C GLU A 159 24.69 -6.94 28.74
N ILE A 160 23.49 -7.36 29.14
CA ILE A 160 23.04 -7.29 30.53
C ILE A 160 23.73 -8.44 31.27
N LYS A 161 24.48 -8.12 32.34
CA LYS A 161 25.16 -9.16 33.12
C LYS A 161 24.13 -10.08 33.79
N PRO A 162 24.39 -11.39 33.90
CA PRO A 162 23.57 -12.28 34.70
C PRO A 162 23.43 -11.74 36.14
N GLY A 163 22.22 -11.39 36.56
CA GLY A 163 21.93 -10.81 37.88
C GLY A 163 21.46 -9.34 37.87
N ASP A 164 21.61 -8.62 36.76
CA ASP A 164 21.20 -7.21 36.65
C ASP A 164 19.69 -7.05 36.34
N TYR A 165 19.00 -8.14 35.99
CA TYR A 165 17.56 -8.13 35.74
C TYR A 165 16.76 -8.54 36.99
N VAL A 166 15.58 -7.94 37.16
CA VAL A 166 14.69 -8.18 38.29
C VAL A 166 14.39 -9.67 38.45
N ARG A 167 14.73 -10.21 39.62
CA ARG A 167 14.29 -11.52 40.09
C ARG A 167 13.18 -11.36 41.13
N PHE A 168 12.02 -11.91 40.83
CA PHE A 168 10.88 -11.95 41.71
C PHE A 168 10.92 -13.24 42.53
N ASP A 169 10.86 -13.13 43.85
CA ASP A 169 10.94 -14.24 44.80
C ASP A 169 9.78 -14.24 45.80
N ALA A 170 9.67 -15.29 46.63
CA ALA A 170 8.57 -15.40 47.59
C ALA A 170 8.63 -14.33 48.70
N ARG A 171 9.77 -13.65 48.89
CA ARG A 171 9.92 -12.60 49.92
C ARG A 171 9.11 -11.36 49.55
N ALA A 172 9.02 -11.03 48.26
CA ALA A 172 8.20 -9.93 47.76
C ALA A 172 6.70 -10.10 48.09
N LEU A 173 6.26 -11.32 48.43
CA LEU A 173 4.87 -11.64 48.72
C LEU A 173 4.55 -11.73 50.23
N LYS A 174 5.52 -11.48 51.12
CA LYS A 174 5.37 -11.65 52.58
C LYS A 174 4.74 -10.45 53.29
N THR A 175 4.53 -9.33 52.60
CA THR A 175 3.96 -8.11 53.21
C THR A 175 2.44 -8.18 53.28
N GLN A 176 1.84 -7.50 54.27
CA GLN A 176 0.38 -7.44 54.45
C GLN A 176 -0.34 -6.90 53.21
N ARG A 177 0.29 -5.97 52.46
CA ARG A 177 -0.24 -5.36 51.24
C ARG A 177 -0.22 -6.30 50.01
N THR A 178 0.50 -7.42 50.08
CA THR A 178 0.67 -8.39 48.97
C THR A 178 0.11 -9.77 49.26
N GLN A 179 -0.53 -9.98 50.41
CA GLN A 179 -1.00 -11.31 50.82
C GLN A 179 -2.01 -11.92 49.85
N GLU A 180 -2.87 -11.09 49.25
CA GLU A 180 -3.86 -11.53 48.27
C GLU A 180 -3.38 -11.34 46.81
N ALA A 181 -2.16 -10.84 46.60
CA ALA A 181 -1.67 -10.54 45.26
C ALA A 181 -1.41 -11.83 44.48
N VAL A 182 -1.93 -11.94 43.25
CA VAL A 182 -1.59 -13.05 42.35
C VAL A 182 -0.34 -12.73 41.54
N VAL A 183 0.49 -13.73 41.25
CA VAL A 183 1.69 -13.59 40.42
C VAL A 183 1.43 -14.19 39.04
N MET A 184 1.55 -13.36 38.02
CA MET A 184 1.26 -13.64 36.62
C MET A 184 2.51 -13.46 35.77
N HIS A 185 2.61 -14.22 34.68
CA HIS A 185 3.74 -14.19 33.78
C HIS A 185 3.36 -14.78 32.41
N PRO A 186 3.71 -14.13 31.28
CA PRO A 186 3.30 -14.59 29.95
C PRO A 186 4.03 -15.87 29.49
N LEU A 187 5.16 -16.21 30.12
CA LEU A 187 6.05 -17.33 29.79
C LEU A 187 6.67 -17.23 28.38
N PRO A 188 7.72 -18.01 28.05
CA PRO A 188 8.53 -18.83 28.96
C PRO A 188 9.27 -17.94 29.98
N ARG A 189 9.62 -18.50 31.15
CA ARG A 189 10.47 -17.79 32.11
C ARG A 189 11.95 -18.16 31.91
N THR A 190 12.83 -17.23 32.23
CA THR A 190 14.27 -17.48 32.40
C THR A 190 14.64 -17.46 33.88
N ASP A 191 15.23 -16.37 34.37
CA ASP A 191 15.68 -16.20 35.76
C ASP A 191 14.83 -15.20 36.56
N GLU A 192 13.85 -14.56 35.92
CA GLU A 192 13.01 -13.49 36.48
C GLU A 192 12.02 -13.96 37.55
N LEU A 193 11.70 -15.25 37.60
CA LEU A 193 10.84 -15.86 38.61
C LEU A 193 11.59 -16.98 39.32
N ALA A 194 11.70 -16.89 40.65
CA ALA A 194 12.29 -17.96 41.46
C ALA A 194 11.44 -19.24 41.41
N TYR A 195 12.08 -20.41 41.27
CA TYR A 195 11.39 -21.72 41.23
C TYR A 195 10.53 -22.02 42.46
N GLU A 196 10.89 -21.50 43.64
CA GLU A 196 10.10 -21.64 44.86
C GLU A 196 8.67 -21.08 44.74
N LEU A 197 8.44 -20.12 43.84
CA LEU A 197 7.12 -19.55 43.59
C LEU A 197 6.15 -20.57 42.98
N ASP A 198 6.64 -21.64 42.34
CA ASP A 198 5.77 -22.66 41.71
C ASP A 198 4.86 -23.36 42.71
N SER A 199 5.30 -23.45 43.97
CA SER A 199 4.53 -24.05 45.06
C SER A 199 3.62 -23.04 45.77
N ASP A 200 3.74 -21.74 45.47
CA ASP A 200 2.92 -20.70 46.09
C ASP A 200 1.53 -20.67 45.41
N PRO A 201 0.42 -20.76 46.16
CA PRO A 201 -0.93 -20.76 45.59
C PRO A 201 -1.30 -19.47 44.85
N ARG A 202 -0.54 -18.38 45.06
CA ARG A 202 -0.71 -17.10 44.38
C ARG A 202 -0.04 -17.07 43.01
N ALA A 203 0.88 -17.99 42.73
CA ALA A 203 1.51 -18.13 41.43
C ALA A 203 0.56 -18.78 40.43
N VAL A 204 0.02 -17.98 39.51
CA VAL A 204 -1.04 -18.41 38.58
C VAL A 204 -0.58 -18.46 37.13
N TYR A 205 0.71 -18.28 36.85
CA TYR A 205 1.26 -18.26 35.49
C TYR A 205 1.12 -19.59 34.73
N PHE A 206 1.11 -20.74 35.41
CA PHE A 206 0.78 -22.02 34.76
C PHE A 206 -0.72 -22.15 34.46
N GLU A 207 -1.58 -21.68 35.37
CA GLU A 207 -3.03 -21.60 35.10
C GLU A 207 -3.31 -20.66 33.93
N GLN A 208 -2.60 -19.53 33.85
CA GLN A 208 -2.63 -18.56 32.75
C GLN A 208 -2.25 -19.19 31.41
N ALA A 209 -1.22 -20.03 31.37
CA ALA A 209 -0.88 -20.79 30.16
C ALA A 209 -1.96 -21.81 29.80
N ALA A 210 -2.49 -22.55 30.78
CA ALA A 210 -3.50 -23.57 30.57
C ALA A 210 -4.82 -23.01 30.04
N VAL A 211 -5.27 -21.85 30.53
CA VAL A 211 -6.49 -21.19 30.03
C VAL A 211 -6.32 -20.65 28.61
N GLY A 212 -5.09 -20.56 28.10
CA GLY A 212 -4.82 -20.16 26.73
C GLY A 212 -5.55 -21.02 25.69
N VAL A 213 -5.70 -22.32 25.94
CA VAL A 213 -6.45 -23.23 25.06
C VAL A 213 -7.95 -22.88 25.05
N PRO A 214 -8.70 -22.96 26.17
CA PRO A 214 -10.13 -22.69 26.16
C PRO A 214 -10.48 -21.25 25.78
N VAL A 215 -9.67 -20.25 26.14
CA VAL A 215 -9.91 -18.84 25.76
C VAL A 215 -9.79 -18.67 24.24
N ARG A 216 -8.77 -19.27 23.62
CA ARG A 216 -8.61 -19.21 22.16
C ARG A 216 -9.68 -20.02 21.44
N MET A 217 -10.07 -21.18 21.97
CA MET A 217 -11.22 -21.96 21.46
C MET A 217 -12.50 -21.12 21.48
N ALA A 218 -12.80 -20.46 22.61
CA ALA A 218 -13.97 -19.60 22.73
C ALA A 218 -13.92 -18.42 21.75
N LEU A 219 -12.76 -17.78 21.58
CA LEU A 219 -12.59 -16.68 20.63
C LEU A 219 -12.79 -17.12 19.18
N ILE A 220 -12.25 -18.29 18.79
CA ILE A 220 -12.40 -18.86 17.46
C ILE A 220 -13.85 -19.27 17.22
N ALA A 221 -14.48 -19.97 18.18
CA ALA A 221 -15.89 -20.37 18.10
C ALA A 221 -16.81 -19.16 17.93
N TRP A 222 -16.62 -18.12 18.76
CA TRP A 222 -17.37 -16.88 18.68
C TRP A 222 -17.22 -16.19 17.30
N LEU A 223 -16.01 -16.14 16.73
CA LEU A 223 -15.79 -15.58 15.39
C LEU A 223 -16.46 -16.39 14.28
N ILE A 224 -16.54 -17.71 14.42
CA ILE A 224 -17.20 -18.60 13.45
C ILE A 224 -18.73 -18.48 13.57
N GLU A 225 -19.27 -18.36 14.78
CA GLU A 225 -20.70 -18.21 15.05
C GLU A 225 -21.24 -16.85 14.61
N GLN A 226 -20.49 -15.77 14.79
CA GLN A 226 -20.82 -14.43 14.26
C GLN A 226 -21.00 -14.44 12.73
N LYS A 227 -20.31 -15.34 12.00
CA LYS A 227 -20.52 -15.55 10.56
C LYS A 227 -21.79 -16.35 10.24
N ARG A 228 -22.34 -17.13 11.17
CA ARG A 228 -23.59 -17.88 10.98
C ARG A 228 -24.83 -17.01 11.19
N ASP A 229 -24.80 -16.09 12.15
CA ASP A 229 -25.93 -15.17 12.44
C ASP A 229 -26.03 -13.98 11.46
N GLN A 230 -24.96 -13.63 10.75
CA GLN A 230 -25.01 -12.65 9.65
C GLN A 230 -25.54 -13.22 8.32
N ARG A 231 -26.34 -14.30 8.38
CA ARG A 231 -27.09 -14.87 7.24
C ARG A 231 -28.50 -14.26 7.08
N THR A 232 -28.72 -13.04 7.57
CA THR A 232 -29.80 -12.17 7.05
C THR A 232 -29.25 -11.42 5.84
N ASP A 233 -29.70 -11.83 4.66
CA ASP A 233 -29.39 -11.34 3.31
C ASP A 233 -27.96 -10.83 3.05
N PRO A 234 -27.19 -11.48 2.15
CA PRO A 234 -25.92 -10.91 1.73
C PRO A 234 -26.18 -9.52 1.14
N LYS A 235 -25.63 -8.47 1.77
CA LYS A 235 -25.43 -7.17 1.11
C LYS A 235 -24.89 -7.49 -0.29
N PRO A 236 -25.53 -7.00 -1.38
CA PRO A 236 -25.17 -7.42 -2.72
C PRO A 236 -23.69 -7.14 -2.91
N ALA A 237 -22.89 -8.21 -3.00
CA ALA A 237 -21.49 -8.11 -3.33
C ALA A 237 -21.45 -7.37 -4.67
N GLY A 238 -20.77 -6.21 -4.70
CA GLY A 238 -20.58 -5.47 -5.95
C GLY A 238 -20.16 -6.44 -7.06
N GLN A 239 -20.84 -6.37 -8.20
CA GLN A 239 -20.64 -7.28 -9.32
C GLN A 239 -19.16 -7.32 -9.69
N SER A 240 -18.56 -8.51 -9.63
CA SER A 240 -17.18 -8.76 -10.05
C SER A 240 -17.06 -8.53 -11.55
N ILE A 241 -16.23 -7.57 -11.95
CA ILE A 241 -15.94 -7.24 -13.34
C ILE A 241 -14.77 -8.10 -13.79
N ARG A 242 -14.98 -8.88 -14.85
CA ARG A 242 -13.93 -9.63 -15.56
C ARG A 242 -13.71 -9.01 -16.93
N PHE A 243 -12.55 -8.41 -17.12
CA PHE A 243 -12.12 -7.89 -18.41
C PHE A 243 -11.72 -9.04 -19.33
N LYS A 244 -12.40 -9.20 -20.47
CA LYS A 244 -12.11 -10.27 -21.45
C LYS A 244 -10.98 -9.94 -22.43
N ALA A 245 -10.72 -8.65 -22.68
CA ALA A 245 -9.73 -8.18 -23.64
C ALA A 245 -8.78 -7.15 -22.99
N GLU A 246 -7.53 -7.11 -23.47
CA GLU A 246 -6.57 -6.05 -23.13
C GLU A 246 -6.92 -4.74 -23.87
N PRO A 247 -6.63 -3.57 -23.27
CA PRO A 247 -6.02 -3.39 -21.95
C PRO A 247 -7.07 -3.45 -20.84
N TYR A 248 -6.70 -4.07 -19.73
CA TYR A 248 -7.46 -4.05 -18.48
C TYR A 248 -6.74 -3.18 -17.44
N PRO A 249 -7.45 -2.62 -16.46
CA PRO A 249 -6.87 -1.65 -15.55
C PRO A 249 -5.87 -2.35 -14.62
N ARG A 250 -4.74 -1.68 -14.37
CA ARG A 250 -3.76 -2.15 -13.39
C ARG A 250 -4.11 -1.61 -12.01
N CYS A 251 -3.83 -2.40 -10.97
CA CYS A 251 -3.95 -1.88 -9.62
C CYS A 251 -2.85 -0.83 -9.36
N ALA A 252 -3.26 0.36 -8.90
CA ALA A 252 -2.34 1.43 -8.54
C ALA A 252 -1.48 1.10 -7.30
N ASN A 253 -1.84 0.08 -6.52
CA ASN A 253 -1.04 -0.38 -5.38
C ASN A 253 0.19 -1.15 -5.89
N SER A 254 1.40 -0.62 -5.64
CA SER A 254 2.68 -1.24 -6.00
C SER A 254 2.91 -2.60 -5.35
N ASN A 255 2.25 -2.86 -4.21
CA ASN A 255 2.36 -4.11 -3.46
C ASN A 255 1.20 -5.08 -3.75
N CYS A 256 0.38 -4.83 -4.78
CA CYS A 256 -0.72 -5.72 -5.12
C CYS A 256 -0.20 -7.06 -5.67
N ILE A 257 -0.79 -8.18 -5.25
CA ILE A 257 -0.45 -9.54 -5.72
C ILE A 257 -0.49 -9.65 -7.26
N THR A 258 -1.39 -8.92 -7.93
CA THR A 258 -1.48 -8.89 -9.40
C THR A 258 -0.25 -8.27 -10.07
N ARG A 259 0.63 -7.59 -9.34
CA ARG A 259 1.90 -7.05 -9.87
C ARG A 259 3.06 -8.05 -9.75
N PHE A 260 3.01 -8.94 -8.76
CA PHE A 260 4.04 -9.96 -8.53
C PHE A 260 3.72 -11.26 -9.26
N GLU A 261 2.45 -11.67 -9.26
CA GLU A 261 1.97 -12.90 -9.89
C GLU A 261 1.21 -12.64 -11.20
N GLY A 262 1.43 -11.46 -11.82
CA GLY A 262 0.70 -10.99 -13.00
C GLY A 262 0.53 -11.99 -14.16
N PRO A 263 1.52 -12.83 -14.50
CA PRO A 263 1.38 -13.86 -15.54
C PRO A 263 0.33 -14.94 -15.22
N HIS A 264 0.13 -15.22 -13.94
CA HIS A 264 -0.75 -16.29 -13.45
C HIS A 264 -2.07 -15.75 -12.89
N LEU A 265 -2.13 -14.47 -12.56
CA LEU A 265 -3.25 -13.85 -11.85
C LEU A 265 -3.73 -12.57 -12.54
N ARG A 266 -4.88 -12.67 -13.23
CA ARG A 266 -5.51 -11.51 -13.88
C ARG A 266 -6.15 -10.55 -12.86
N PRO A 267 -6.01 -9.23 -13.03
CA PRO A 267 -6.70 -8.25 -12.19
C PRO A 267 -8.23 -8.42 -12.22
N ARG A 268 -8.85 -8.30 -11.05
CA ARG A 268 -10.30 -8.36 -10.85
C ARG A 268 -10.74 -7.12 -10.08
N PHE A 269 -11.87 -6.54 -10.48
CA PHE A 269 -12.36 -5.30 -9.91
C PHE A 269 -13.87 -5.36 -9.66
N LYS A 270 -14.35 -4.54 -8.72
CA LYS A 270 -15.77 -4.31 -8.48
C LYS A 270 -16.08 -2.83 -8.63
N LEU A 271 -17.32 -2.49 -8.97
CA LEU A 271 -17.78 -1.10 -8.90
C LEU A 271 -17.77 -0.65 -7.44
N ALA A 272 -17.06 0.44 -7.16
CA ALA A 272 -17.15 1.15 -5.89
C ALA A 272 -18.30 2.18 -5.92
N ARG A 273 -18.62 2.77 -4.77
CA ARG A 273 -19.62 3.83 -4.70
C ARG A 273 -19.08 5.08 -5.41
N THR A 274 -19.85 5.60 -6.34
CA THR A 274 -19.55 6.83 -7.08
C THR A 274 -19.63 8.04 -6.14
N VAL A 275 -18.50 8.71 -5.92
CA VAL A 275 -18.41 9.99 -5.20
C VAL A 275 -18.24 11.16 -6.16
N ASP A 276 -17.58 10.93 -7.30
CA ASP A 276 -17.35 11.91 -8.37
C ASP A 276 -18.05 11.45 -9.66
N ARG A 277 -18.77 12.38 -10.30
CA ARG A 277 -19.55 12.13 -11.52
C ARG A 277 -18.70 11.98 -12.80
N HIS A 278 -17.41 12.27 -12.75
CA HIS A 278 -16.53 12.29 -13.93
C HIS A 278 -15.48 11.17 -13.97
N VAL A 279 -15.49 10.27 -12.98
CA VAL A 279 -14.61 9.09 -12.95
C VAL A 279 -15.40 7.85 -12.58
N LEU A 280 -15.05 6.73 -13.18
CA LEU A 280 -15.59 5.42 -12.83
C LEU A 280 -14.74 4.82 -11.70
N PRO A 281 -15.25 4.70 -10.46
CA PRO A 281 -14.47 4.16 -9.38
C PRO A 281 -14.50 2.62 -9.42
N LEU A 282 -13.32 2.04 -9.63
CA LEU A 282 -13.11 0.60 -9.60
C LEU A 282 -12.35 0.23 -8.32
N ARG A 283 -12.77 -0.81 -7.62
CA ARG A 283 -12.08 -1.35 -6.45
C ARG A 283 -11.42 -2.67 -6.79
N CYS A 284 -10.12 -2.78 -6.57
CA CYS A 284 -9.39 -4.04 -6.77
C CYS A 284 -9.93 -5.13 -5.83
N GLU A 285 -10.22 -6.33 -6.35
CA GLU A 285 -10.72 -7.44 -5.53
C GLU A 285 -9.64 -8.09 -4.66
N TYR A 286 -8.36 -7.80 -4.91
CA TYR A 286 -7.24 -8.40 -4.18
C TYR A 286 -6.75 -7.54 -3.02
N CYS A 287 -6.57 -6.23 -3.23
CA CYS A 287 -6.03 -5.34 -2.21
C CYS A 287 -6.98 -4.20 -1.82
N GLU A 288 -8.21 -4.19 -2.34
CA GLU A 288 -9.25 -3.19 -2.09
C GLU A 288 -8.89 -1.73 -2.42
N ARG A 289 -7.75 -1.48 -3.05
CA ARG A 289 -7.38 -0.14 -3.52
C ARG A 289 -8.36 0.34 -4.59
N GLU A 290 -8.83 1.56 -4.42
CA GLU A 290 -9.67 2.25 -5.40
C GLU A 290 -8.83 2.84 -6.53
N LEU A 291 -9.35 2.72 -7.75
CA LEU A 291 -8.81 3.25 -8.99
C LEU A 291 -9.90 4.09 -9.64
N ASN A 292 -9.62 5.37 -9.84
CA ASN A 292 -10.52 6.28 -10.54
C ASN A 292 -10.19 6.25 -12.03
N VAL A 293 -11.09 5.70 -12.82
CA VAL A 293 -10.91 5.56 -14.28
C VAL A 293 -11.59 6.72 -14.99
N GLU A 294 -10.81 7.49 -15.74
CA GLU A 294 -11.33 8.61 -16.55
C GLU A 294 -11.84 8.16 -17.93
N PHE A 295 -11.30 7.08 -18.49
CA PHE A 295 -11.63 6.65 -19.84
C PHE A 295 -12.13 5.21 -19.87
N VAL A 296 -13.33 5.03 -20.41
CA VAL A 296 -13.99 3.74 -20.59
C VAL A 296 -14.17 3.46 -22.07
N GLY A 297 -14.23 2.20 -22.47
CA GLY A 297 -14.45 1.81 -23.85
C GLY A 297 -15.31 0.58 -23.99
N HIS A 298 -15.77 0.39 -25.22
CA HIS A 298 -16.55 -0.78 -25.61
C HIS A 298 -15.72 -1.65 -26.56
N ALA A 299 -15.36 -2.83 -26.07
CA ALA A 299 -14.37 -3.72 -26.69
C ALA A 299 -14.76 -4.24 -28.07
N ARG A 300 -16.06 -4.32 -28.39
CA ARG A 300 -16.51 -4.78 -29.72
C ARG A 300 -16.47 -3.69 -30.77
N SER A 301 -16.83 -2.45 -30.40
CA SER A 301 -16.87 -1.34 -31.34
C SER A 301 -15.54 -0.60 -31.45
N HIS A 302 -14.55 -0.94 -30.60
CA HIS A 302 -13.28 -0.23 -30.48
C HIS A 302 -13.49 1.29 -30.32
N ARG A 303 -14.46 1.68 -29.49
CA ARG A 303 -14.74 3.09 -29.16
C ARG A 303 -14.45 3.37 -27.70
N TYR A 304 -13.78 4.49 -27.41
CA TYR A 304 -13.59 4.98 -26.04
C TYR A 304 -14.31 6.31 -25.80
N TYR A 305 -14.59 6.56 -24.52
CA TYR A 305 -15.37 7.68 -24.00
C TYR A 305 -14.65 8.22 -22.76
N LYS A 306 -14.68 9.55 -22.58
CA LYS A 306 -14.42 10.14 -21.26
C LYS A 306 -15.64 9.80 -20.39
N TYR A 307 -15.40 9.23 -19.23
CA TYR A 307 -16.47 8.77 -18.36
C TYR A 307 -17.27 9.95 -17.79
N ASP A 308 -18.58 9.77 -17.70
CA ASP A 308 -19.51 10.61 -16.96
C ASP A 308 -20.61 9.74 -16.33
N GLU A 309 -21.42 10.33 -15.44
CA GLU A 309 -22.53 9.63 -14.80
C GLU A 309 -23.62 9.15 -15.79
N ASN A 310 -23.80 9.83 -16.93
CA ASN A 310 -24.78 9.44 -17.96
C ASN A 310 -24.39 8.12 -18.62
N LEU A 311 -23.09 7.81 -18.68
CA LEU A 311 -22.57 6.54 -19.18
C LEU A 311 -22.74 5.37 -18.21
N TYR A 312 -23.13 5.60 -16.94
CA TYR A 312 -23.22 4.56 -15.92
C TYR A 312 -24.12 3.38 -16.33
N GLY A 313 -25.27 3.67 -16.95
CA GLY A 313 -26.19 2.64 -17.46
C GLY A 313 -25.54 1.74 -18.52
N TYR A 314 -24.86 2.36 -19.49
CA TYR A 314 -24.13 1.65 -20.54
C TYR A 314 -22.96 0.85 -19.97
N VAL A 315 -22.21 1.40 -19.02
CA VAL A 315 -21.10 0.71 -18.36
C VAL A 315 -21.58 -0.54 -17.63
N ARG A 316 -22.73 -0.49 -16.94
CA ARG A 316 -23.32 -1.71 -16.31
C ARG A 316 -23.67 -2.77 -17.34
N GLN A 317 -24.22 -2.37 -18.48
CA GLN A 317 -24.49 -3.29 -19.59
C GLN A 317 -23.18 -3.89 -20.14
N TRP A 318 -22.15 -3.07 -20.36
CA TRP A 318 -20.85 -3.55 -20.85
C TRP A 318 -20.14 -4.48 -19.86
N ILE A 319 -20.37 -4.34 -18.56
CA ILE A 319 -19.90 -5.29 -17.53
C ILE A 319 -20.62 -6.64 -17.67
N GLN A 320 -21.93 -6.63 -17.91
CA GLN A 320 -22.74 -7.84 -18.08
C GLN A 320 -22.44 -8.58 -19.39
N GLU A 321 -22.09 -7.84 -20.45
CA GLU A 321 -21.72 -8.36 -21.77
C GLU A 321 -20.22 -8.67 -21.94
N PRO A 322 -19.50 -8.81 -20.82
CA PRO A 322 -18.06 -8.53 -20.65
C PRO A 322 -17.36 -7.85 -21.83
N SER A 323 -17.83 -6.65 -22.18
CA SER A 323 -17.33 -5.80 -23.26
C SER A 323 -16.74 -4.47 -22.77
N LEU A 324 -16.72 -4.22 -21.46
CA LEU A 324 -16.07 -3.03 -20.88
C LEU A 324 -14.55 -3.10 -21.06
N ALA A 325 -13.97 -2.07 -21.66
CA ALA A 325 -12.54 -1.76 -21.64
C ALA A 325 -12.32 -0.48 -20.82
N VAL A 326 -11.12 -0.31 -20.26
CA VAL A 326 -10.77 0.90 -19.50
C VAL A 326 -9.32 1.27 -19.74
N PHE A 327 -9.05 2.57 -19.69
CA PHE A 327 -7.75 3.11 -20.06
C PHE A 327 -7.29 4.12 -19.01
N GLU A 328 -6.00 4.06 -18.64
CA GLU A 328 -5.32 5.07 -17.82
C GLU A 328 -5.22 6.40 -18.58
N THR A 329 -5.00 6.33 -19.90
CA THR A 329 -4.81 7.51 -20.74
C THR A 329 -5.46 7.34 -22.11
N VAL A 330 -5.76 8.47 -22.76
CA VAL A 330 -6.16 8.49 -24.18
C VAL A 330 -5.12 7.80 -25.07
N LYS A 331 -3.83 8.03 -24.81
CA LYS A 331 -2.73 7.42 -25.58
C LYS A 331 -2.84 5.89 -25.53
N GLN A 332 -3.05 5.33 -24.34
CA GLN A 332 -3.24 3.90 -24.16
C GLN A 332 -4.44 3.37 -24.96
N ALA A 333 -5.56 4.09 -24.98
CA ALA A 333 -6.74 3.67 -25.75
C ALA A 333 -6.46 3.61 -27.25
N GLU A 334 -5.84 4.66 -27.80
CA GLU A 334 -5.51 4.75 -29.22
C GLU A 334 -4.46 3.72 -29.64
N GLU A 335 -3.47 3.44 -28.79
CA GLU A 335 -2.47 2.38 -29.02
C GLU A 335 -3.10 0.99 -29.10
N HIS A 336 -4.20 0.75 -28.38
CA HIS A 336 -4.97 -0.50 -28.46
C HIS A 336 -6.03 -0.48 -29.58
N GLY A 337 -5.94 0.49 -30.49
CA GLY A 337 -6.80 0.61 -31.66
C GLY A 337 -8.21 1.16 -31.37
N TYR A 338 -8.44 1.75 -30.18
CA TYR A 338 -9.71 2.38 -29.88
C TYR A 338 -9.75 3.80 -30.43
N GLU A 339 -10.89 4.17 -31.03
CA GLU A 339 -11.14 5.52 -31.50
C GLU A 339 -12.08 6.26 -30.54
N PRO A 340 -11.95 7.59 -30.37
CA PRO A 340 -12.93 8.35 -29.59
C PRO A 340 -14.31 8.22 -30.22
N TYR A 341 -15.35 8.20 -29.39
CA TYR A 341 -16.75 8.13 -29.83
C TYR A 341 -17.19 9.35 -30.62
N ARG A 342 -16.77 10.56 -30.22
CA ARG A 342 -16.95 11.80 -30.98
C ARG A 342 -15.62 12.55 -31.10
N ARG A 343 -15.31 12.97 -32.32
CA ARG A 343 -14.18 13.87 -32.63
C ARG A 343 -14.73 15.24 -33.00
N GLY A 344 -14.10 16.29 -32.49
CA GLY A 344 -14.26 17.63 -33.02
C GLY A 344 -13.66 17.74 -34.43
N PRO A 345 -13.71 18.93 -35.06
CA PRO A 345 -13.10 19.15 -36.37
C PRO A 345 -11.63 18.70 -36.36
N GLN A 346 -11.26 17.95 -37.40
CA GLN A 346 -9.90 17.45 -37.57
C GLN A 346 -9.11 18.36 -38.51
N ARG A 347 -7.87 18.66 -38.16
CA ARG A 347 -6.93 19.39 -39.01
C ARG A 347 -5.69 18.55 -39.23
N GLU A 348 -5.33 18.32 -40.50
CA GLU A 348 -4.06 17.67 -40.82
C GLU A 348 -2.89 18.61 -40.50
N VAL A 349 -1.86 18.06 -39.85
CA VAL A 349 -0.67 18.82 -39.46
C VAL A 349 0.63 18.27 -40.03
N MET A 350 0.64 16.98 -40.40
CA MET A 350 1.69 16.38 -41.21
C MET A 350 1.09 15.37 -42.18
N ASN A 351 1.45 15.48 -43.46
CA ASN A 351 1.17 14.45 -44.46
C ASN A 351 2.31 13.41 -44.54
N SER A 352 2.19 12.41 -45.44
CA SER A 352 3.19 11.35 -45.60
C SER A 352 4.60 11.87 -45.93
N ASP A 353 4.70 12.86 -46.81
CA ASP A 353 6.00 13.38 -47.28
C ASP A 353 6.67 14.20 -46.17
N GLU A 354 5.90 15.01 -45.43
CA GLU A 354 6.39 15.73 -44.25
C GLU A 354 6.87 14.78 -43.14
N ILE A 355 6.19 13.64 -42.95
CA ILE A 355 6.62 12.61 -41.99
C ILE A 355 7.94 11.97 -42.45
N ALA A 356 8.09 11.63 -43.73
CA ALA A 356 9.33 11.08 -44.27
C ALA A 356 10.51 12.06 -44.09
N LEU A 357 10.31 13.34 -44.40
CA LEU A 357 11.31 14.40 -44.19
C LEU A 357 11.66 14.56 -42.70
N ALA A 358 10.67 14.49 -41.81
CA ALA A 358 10.89 14.58 -40.37
C ALA A 358 11.70 13.38 -39.85
N VAL A 359 11.46 12.16 -40.35
CA VAL A 359 12.27 10.97 -40.02
C VAL A 359 13.72 11.15 -40.48
N GLU A 360 13.95 11.65 -41.69
CA GLU A 360 15.31 11.93 -42.16
C GLU A 360 16.02 13.01 -41.34
N SER A 361 15.28 14.05 -40.94
CA SER A 361 15.76 15.11 -40.06
C SER A 361 16.16 14.56 -38.69
N LEU A 362 15.33 13.71 -38.07
CA LEU A 362 15.65 13.05 -36.80
C LEU A 362 16.93 12.22 -36.91
N ALA A 363 17.07 11.41 -37.96
CA ALA A 363 18.28 10.63 -38.20
C ALA A 363 19.53 11.51 -38.37
N ASN A 364 19.43 12.64 -39.08
CA ASN A 364 20.52 13.60 -39.22
C ASN A 364 20.93 14.21 -37.87
N GLN A 365 19.96 14.63 -37.06
CA GLN A 365 20.21 15.21 -35.74
C GLN A 365 20.90 14.19 -34.80
N ILE A 366 20.45 12.93 -34.81
CA ILE A 366 21.07 11.85 -34.03
C ILE A 366 22.50 11.58 -34.49
N ALA A 367 22.73 11.45 -35.79
CA ALA A 367 24.06 11.17 -36.34
C ALA A 367 25.05 12.30 -36.03
N ALA A 368 24.61 13.56 -36.12
CA ALA A 368 25.43 14.73 -35.83
C ALA A 368 25.77 14.85 -34.33
N ASP A 369 24.86 14.49 -33.43
CA ASP A 369 25.08 14.58 -31.99
C ASP A 369 25.93 13.43 -31.43
N VAL A 370 25.69 12.18 -31.86
CA VAL A 370 26.35 11.01 -31.26
C VAL A 370 27.70 10.72 -31.90
N GLY A 371 27.88 11.01 -33.20
CA GLY A 371 29.10 10.74 -33.95
C GLY A 371 29.34 9.25 -34.23
N ASP A 372 29.64 8.46 -33.19
CA ASP A 372 29.83 7.00 -33.28
C ASP A 372 28.51 6.25 -33.11
N LEU A 373 27.94 5.82 -34.23
CA LEU A 373 26.67 5.11 -34.31
C LEU A 373 26.77 3.63 -33.91
N THR A 374 27.98 3.07 -33.72
CA THR A 374 28.15 1.67 -33.30
C THR A 374 27.71 1.44 -31.86
N ASN A 375 27.76 2.49 -31.02
CA ASN A 375 27.36 2.44 -29.62
C ASN A 375 25.92 2.97 -29.36
N VAL A 376 25.13 3.15 -30.42
CA VAL A 376 23.74 3.65 -30.33
C VAL A 376 22.75 2.50 -30.35
N CYS A 377 21.78 2.55 -29.43
CA CYS A 377 20.59 1.70 -29.45
C CYS A 377 19.32 2.56 -29.52
N LEU A 378 18.37 2.13 -30.35
CA LEU A 378 17.07 2.79 -30.48
C LEU A 378 16.03 2.02 -29.68
N ILE A 379 15.22 2.72 -28.89
CA ILE A 379 14.10 2.14 -28.17
C ILE A 379 12.83 2.91 -28.51
N GLY A 380 11.95 2.31 -29.30
CA GLY A 380 10.65 2.90 -29.61
C GLY A 380 9.63 2.61 -28.52
N VAL A 381 8.87 3.61 -28.07
CA VAL A 381 7.73 3.36 -27.18
C VAL A 381 6.59 2.73 -28.00
N VAL A 382 6.08 1.57 -27.57
CA VAL A 382 4.91 0.93 -28.20
C VAL A 382 3.73 1.91 -28.20
N SER A 383 2.94 2.08 -29.27
CA SER A 383 2.85 1.32 -30.54
C SER A 383 3.50 2.00 -31.75
N HIS A 384 3.28 3.31 -31.95
CA HIS A 384 3.79 4.05 -33.12
C HIS A 384 5.27 4.45 -32.97
N GLY A 385 5.75 4.66 -31.74
CA GLY A 385 7.16 4.94 -31.48
C GLY A 385 8.09 3.79 -31.90
N ALA A 386 7.63 2.54 -31.80
CA ALA A 386 8.33 1.37 -32.33
C ALA A 386 8.49 1.41 -33.87
N VAL A 387 7.40 1.73 -34.59
CA VAL A 387 7.45 1.89 -36.06
C VAL A 387 8.37 3.06 -36.44
N LEU A 388 8.29 4.17 -35.71
CA LEU A 388 9.15 5.33 -35.91
C LEU A 388 10.62 5.00 -35.64
N ALA A 389 10.93 4.25 -34.58
CA ALA A 389 12.28 3.81 -34.24
C ALA A 389 12.91 2.99 -35.37
N THR A 390 12.16 2.04 -35.93
CA THR A 390 12.59 1.25 -37.09
C THR A 390 12.88 2.14 -38.30
N ARG A 391 12.01 3.10 -38.61
CA ARG A 391 12.23 4.02 -39.74
C ARG A 391 13.44 4.95 -39.53
N VAL A 392 13.64 5.44 -38.31
CA VAL A 392 14.82 6.25 -37.94
C VAL A 392 16.09 5.41 -38.04
N ARG A 393 16.07 4.15 -37.59
CA ARG A 393 17.19 3.21 -37.75
C ARG A 393 17.52 3.01 -39.22
N ASP A 394 16.53 2.70 -40.06
CA ASP A 394 16.76 2.44 -41.48
C ASP A 394 17.32 3.69 -42.19
N ALA A 395 16.89 4.89 -41.77
CA ALA A 395 17.46 6.16 -42.24
C ALA A 395 18.91 6.40 -41.75
N LEU A 396 19.26 5.96 -40.54
CA LEU A 396 20.63 6.00 -40.01
C LEU A 396 21.53 5.00 -40.74
N GLU A 397 21.07 3.76 -40.94
CA GLU A 397 21.82 2.69 -41.64
C GLU A 397 22.17 3.09 -43.07
N LYS A 398 21.23 3.70 -43.81
CA LYS A 398 21.49 4.23 -45.16
C LYS A 398 22.63 5.24 -45.22
N LYS A 399 22.92 5.93 -44.12
CA LYS A 399 23.92 7.01 -44.05
C LYS A 399 25.26 6.53 -43.49
N SER A 400 25.22 5.69 -42.46
CA SER A 400 26.40 5.26 -41.72
C SER A 400 26.91 3.88 -42.13
N GLY A 401 26.11 3.11 -42.88
CA GLY A 401 26.36 1.69 -43.15
C GLY A 401 26.25 0.79 -41.91
N THR A 402 25.95 1.35 -40.73
CA THR A 402 25.88 0.64 -39.45
C THR A 402 24.42 0.50 -39.00
N ARG A 403 23.98 -0.73 -38.75
CA ARG A 403 22.64 -1.03 -38.28
C ARG A 403 22.58 -1.01 -36.75
N ALA A 404 22.05 0.08 -36.19
CA ALA A 404 21.86 0.21 -34.74
C ALA A 404 20.83 -0.82 -34.21
N PRO A 405 21.08 -1.50 -33.08
CA PRO A 405 20.08 -2.35 -32.43
C PRO A 405 18.81 -1.56 -32.07
N CYS A 406 17.65 -2.21 -32.23
CA CYS A 406 16.35 -1.57 -32.02
C CYS A 406 15.43 -2.47 -31.21
N ALA A 407 14.78 -1.88 -30.21
CA ALA A 407 13.78 -2.54 -29.39
C ALA A 407 12.53 -1.67 -29.23
N ALA A 408 11.43 -2.29 -28.82
CA ALA A 408 10.21 -1.63 -28.42
C ALA A 408 10.03 -1.73 -26.91
N VAL A 409 9.63 -0.64 -26.25
CA VAL A 409 9.27 -0.63 -24.83
C VAL A 409 7.76 -0.42 -24.66
N ASP A 410 7.09 -1.38 -24.03
CA ASP A 410 5.71 -1.23 -23.58
C ASP A 410 5.70 -0.73 -22.12
N VAL A 411 5.53 0.58 -21.96
CA VAL A 411 5.51 1.25 -20.66
C VAL A 411 4.31 0.87 -19.78
N TYR A 412 3.35 0.13 -20.33
CA TYR A 412 2.19 -0.40 -19.65
C TYR A 412 2.27 -1.91 -19.45
N ARG A 413 3.39 -2.58 -19.78
CA ARG A 413 3.68 -3.97 -19.37
C ARG A 413 4.59 -4.01 -18.14
N SER A 414 4.72 -5.17 -17.49
CA SER A 414 5.45 -5.31 -16.20
C SER A 414 6.54 -6.37 -16.23
N GLN A 415 6.45 -7.34 -17.14
CA GLN A 415 7.48 -8.32 -17.45
C GLN A 415 7.75 -8.25 -18.96
N ASP A 416 9.00 -8.47 -19.37
CA ASP A 416 9.46 -8.43 -20.76
C ASP A 416 8.98 -7.17 -21.52
N ALA A 417 9.04 -6.03 -20.83
CA ALA A 417 8.54 -4.75 -21.35
C ALA A 417 9.35 -4.27 -22.55
N ILE A 418 10.63 -4.66 -22.64
CA ILE A 418 11.50 -4.37 -23.79
C ILE A 418 11.53 -5.60 -24.68
N GLN A 419 11.04 -5.46 -25.90
CA GLN A 419 11.01 -6.51 -26.91
C GLN A 419 11.90 -6.08 -28.08
N GLU A 420 12.90 -6.90 -28.42
CA GLU A 420 13.72 -6.67 -29.59
C GLU A 420 12.85 -6.67 -30.85
N LEU A 421 13.02 -5.67 -31.70
CA LEU A 421 12.23 -5.53 -32.93
C LEU A 421 12.84 -6.28 -34.11
N ASP A 422 14.02 -6.91 -33.95
CA ASP A 422 14.71 -7.70 -34.98
C ASP A 422 15.64 -8.75 -34.36
N GLY A 423 15.75 -9.93 -34.98
CA GLY A 423 16.64 -11.05 -34.62
C GLY A 423 18.14 -10.82 -34.91
N GLY A 424 18.66 -9.66 -34.51
CA GLY A 424 20.08 -9.30 -34.56
C GLY A 424 20.79 -9.48 -33.22
N ALA A 425 22.04 -8.99 -33.13
CA ALA A 425 22.89 -9.09 -31.94
C ALA A 425 22.17 -8.68 -30.63
N PRO A 426 22.50 -9.31 -29.48
CA PRO A 426 21.78 -9.12 -28.23
C PRO A 426 21.64 -7.64 -27.86
N PHE A 427 20.41 -7.21 -27.61
CA PHE A 427 20.12 -5.85 -27.17
C PHE A 427 20.60 -5.65 -25.74
N SER A 428 21.63 -4.82 -25.57
CA SER A 428 22.13 -4.40 -24.27
C SER A 428 22.01 -2.90 -24.11
N VAL A 429 21.58 -2.46 -22.93
CA VAL A 429 21.55 -1.05 -22.56
C VAL A 429 22.82 -0.60 -21.83
N GLU A 430 23.65 -1.54 -21.37
CA GLU A 430 24.82 -1.25 -20.54
C GLU A 430 25.90 -0.49 -21.32
N GLY A 431 26.29 0.70 -20.83
CA GLY A 431 27.34 1.53 -21.43
C GLY A 431 27.00 2.15 -22.79
N ARG A 432 25.76 1.99 -23.27
CA ARG A 432 25.33 2.46 -24.60
C ARG A 432 24.63 3.80 -24.57
N THR A 433 24.64 4.50 -25.69
CA THR A 433 23.79 5.68 -25.91
C THR A 433 22.41 5.22 -26.36
N ILE A 434 21.41 5.41 -25.50
CA ILE A 434 20.03 5.02 -25.78
C ILE A 434 19.27 6.21 -26.35
N VAL A 435 18.66 6.03 -27.51
CA VAL A 435 17.74 7.00 -28.10
C VAL A 435 16.32 6.46 -27.96
N ILE A 436 15.55 7.01 -27.03
CA ILE A 436 14.12 6.75 -26.89
C ILE A 436 13.39 7.44 -28.03
N VAL A 437 12.53 6.73 -28.74
CA VAL A 437 11.77 7.25 -29.88
C VAL A 437 10.28 7.19 -29.57
N ASP A 438 9.59 8.33 -29.64
CA ASP A 438 8.15 8.43 -29.42
C ASP A 438 7.48 9.26 -30.53
N ASP A 439 6.18 9.05 -30.76
CA ASP A 439 5.45 9.77 -31.81
C ASP A 439 5.15 11.21 -31.40
N VAL A 440 4.60 11.41 -30.21
CA VAL A 440 4.18 12.71 -29.70
C VAL A 440 4.55 12.85 -28.23
N ILE A 441 5.30 13.91 -27.90
CA ILE A 441 5.47 14.31 -26.50
C ILE A 441 4.46 15.40 -26.12
N ASN A 442 3.84 15.17 -24.96
CA ASN A 442 3.03 16.14 -24.25
C ASN A 442 3.55 16.20 -22.80
N SER A 443 2.79 15.71 -21.82
CA SER A 443 3.13 15.76 -20.40
C SER A 443 4.49 15.16 -20.01
N GLY A 444 5.01 14.18 -20.76
CA GLY A 444 6.33 13.55 -20.56
C GLY A 444 6.35 12.30 -19.67
N TRP A 445 5.22 11.95 -19.03
CA TRP A 445 5.11 10.77 -18.15
C TRP A 445 5.41 9.44 -18.85
N THR A 446 5.03 9.29 -20.12
CA THR A 446 5.33 8.10 -20.93
C THR A 446 6.84 7.89 -21.06
N VAL A 447 7.59 8.96 -21.34
CA VAL A 447 9.05 8.90 -21.46
C VAL A 447 9.70 8.60 -20.10
N GLN A 448 9.22 9.22 -19.02
CA GLN A 448 9.72 8.92 -17.67
C GLN A 448 9.55 7.43 -17.30
N ARG A 449 8.40 6.84 -17.63
CA ARG A 449 8.15 5.40 -17.43
C ARG A 449 9.12 4.56 -18.25
N ALA A 450 9.32 4.91 -19.54
CA ALA A 450 10.30 4.24 -20.40
C ALA A 450 11.72 4.32 -19.82
N MET A 451 12.17 5.48 -19.35
CA MET A 451 13.48 5.64 -18.70
C MET A 451 13.63 4.75 -17.46
N THR A 452 12.58 4.67 -16.63
CA THR A 452 12.58 3.82 -15.43
C THR A 452 12.75 2.34 -15.80
N MET A 453 12.08 1.89 -16.86
CA MET A 453 12.22 0.51 -17.36
C MET A 453 13.60 0.25 -17.94
N ILE A 454 14.15 1.20 -18.71
CA ILE A 454 15.51 1.08 -19.26
C ILE A 454 16.55 0.92 -18.16
N TRP A 455 16.43 1.68 -17.05
CA TRP A 455 17.34 1.57 -15.90
C TRP A 455 17.24 0.26 -15.14
N GLN A 456 16.11 -0.45 -15.24
CA GLN A 456 15.98 -1.79 -14.67
C GLN A 456 16.72 -2.85 -15.50
N CYS A 457 16.94 -2.59 -16.79
CA CYS A 457 17.65 -3.49 -17.70
C CYS A 457 19.18 -3.26 -17.74
N GLY A 458 19.67 -2.15 -17.19
CA GLY A 458 21.09 -1.83 -17.10
C GLY A 458 21.38 -0.34 -17.01
N ARG A 459 22.65 0.05 -17.11
CA ARG A 459 23.13 1.43 -16.98
C ARG A 459 23.59 1.99 -18.33
N PRO A 460 22.76 2.80 -19.02
CA PRO A 460 23.19 3.46 -20.25
C PRO A 460 24.21 4.57 -19.98
N ALA A 461 25.11 4.80 -20.93
CA ALA A 461 26.06 5.91 -20.89
C ALA A 461 25.36 7.26 -21.06
N ALA A 462 24.35 7.30 -21.94
CA ALA A 462 23.50 8.46 -22.13
C ALA A 462 22.09 8.02 -22.55
N VAL A 463 21.09 8.83 -22.20
CA VAL A 463 19.71 8.67 -22.69
C VAL A 463 19.31 9.94 -23.40
N ARG A 464 18.90 9.81 -24.66
CA ARG A 464 18.39 10.88 -25.51
C ARG A 464 16.96 10.59 -25.91
N LEU A 465 16.19 11.61 -26.23
CA LEU A 465 14.80 11.49 -26.67
C LEU A 465 14.61 12.10 -28.07
N ALA A 466 14.12 11.28 -28.99
CA ALA A 466 13.64 11.65 -30.31
C ALA A 466 12.11 11.62 -30.35
N VAL A 467 11.48 12.68 -30.85
CA VAL A 467 10.03 12.73 -31.02
C VAL A 467 9.67 13.22 -32.42
N LEU A 468 8.63 12.64 -33.04
CA LEU A 468 8.13 13.17 -34.30
C LEU A 468 7.49 14.55 -34.09
N ILE A 469 6.65 14.70 -33.05
CA ILE A 469 5.94 15.95 -32.74
C ILE A 469 6.14 16.35 -31.27
N ASP A 470 6.53 17.61 -31.04
CA ASP A 470 6.54 18.24 -29.72
C ASP A 470 5.39 19.24 -29.56
N ARG A 471 4.55 19.01 -28.54
CA ARG A 471 3.38 19.86 -28.24
C ARG A 471 3.65 20.98 -27.25
N GLY A 472 4.80 21.00 -26.59
CA GLY A 472 5.23 22.05 -25.66
C GLY A 472 4.67 21.98 -24.23
N HIS A 473 3.54 21.32 -23.96
CA HIS A 473 3.07 21.15 -22.56
C HIS A 473 3.96 20.17 -21.84
N ARG A 474 4.34 20.42 -20.58
CA ARG A 474 5.16 19.51 -19.77
C ARG A 474 4.59 19.40 -18.35
N ALA A 475 4.51 18.18 -17.85
CA ALA A 475 4.23 17.89 -16.45
C ALA A 475 5.48 17.37 -15.71
N VAL A 476 6.43 16.81 -16.47
CA VAL A 476 7.75 16.39 -15.98
C VAL A 476 8.85 17.17 -16.72
N PRO A 477 10.02 17.39 -16.08
CA PRO A 477 11.12 18.19 -16.65
C PRO A 477 11.90 17.41 -17.73
N ILE A 478 11.22 16.94 -18.77
CA ILE A 478 11.81 16.18 -19.88
C ILE A 478 11.66 16.99 -21.17
N ARG A 479 12.79 17.21 -21.86
CA ARG A 479 12.84 17.87 -23.16
C ARG A 479 13.42 16.91 -24.19
N PRO A 480 12.79 16.75 -25.38
CA PRO A 480 13.39 16.00 -26.46
C PRO A 480 14.71 16.63 -26.92
N ASN A 481 15.68 15.78 -27.24
CA ASN A 481 16.91 16.19 -27.89
C ASN A 481 16.69 16.41 -29.38
N TYR A 482 15.82 15.59 -29.98
CA TYR A 482 15.54 15.61 -31.42
C TYR A 482 14.04 15.74 -31.63
N VAL A 483 13.65 16.69 -32.48
CA VAL A 483 12.25 16.98 -32.77
C VAL A 483 12.05 17.02 -34.28
N GLY A 484 11.05 16.31 -34.78
CA GLY A 484 10.63 16.38 -36.18
C GLY A 484 9.91 17.70 -36.48
N LYS A 485 8.84 18.00 -35.73
CA LYS A 485 8.05 19.22 -35.88
C LYS A 485 7.55 19.72 -34.51
N ASN A 486 7.63 21.03 -34.27
CA ASN A 486 7.01 21.67 -33.11
C ASN A 486 5.59 22.10 -33.47
N ILE A 487 4.61 21.63 -32.72
CA ILE A 487 3.19 21.92 -32.96
C ILE A 487 2.52 22.29 -31.63
N PRO A 488 2.54 23.58 -31.25
CA PRO A 488 1.82 24.04 -30.08
C PRO A 488 0.32 23.75 -30.23
N THR A 489 -0.27 23.16 -29.20
CA THR A 489 -1.70 22.79 -29.17
C THR A 489 -2.36 23.39 -27.94
N ALA A 490 -3.67 23.57 -27.91
CA ALA A 490 -4.39 23.82 -26.67
C ALA A 490 -4.40 22.56 -25.76
N PRO A 491 -4.61 22.68 -24.44
CA PRO A 491 -4.68 21.52 -23.53
C PRO A 491 -5.76 20.48 -23.90
N ALA A 492 -6.86 20.93 -24.50
CA ALA A 492 -7.96 20.09 -24.95
C ALA A 492 -7.71 19.41 -26.31
N GLU A 493 -6.80 19.95 -27.11
CA GLU A 493 -6.43 19.40 -28.40
C GLU A 493 -5.55 18.16 -28.23
N ARG A 494 -5.59 17.28 -29.22
CA ARG A 494 -4.85 16.02 -29.27
C ARG A 494 -4.23 15.89 -30.65
N VAL A 495 -3.04 15.30 -30.70
CA VAL A 495 -2.35 14.93 -31.94
C VAL A 495 -2.41 13.41 -32.04
N GLN A 496 -2.99 12.89 -33.11
CA GLN A 496 -2.94 11.47 -33.46
C GLN A 496 -2.04 11.29 -34.66
N VAL A 497 -0.99 10.50 -34.48
CA VAL A 497 -0.09 10.08 -35.55
C VAL A 497 -0.52 8.68 -35.99
N ARG A 498 -0.60 8.47 -37.30
CA ARG A 498 -0.77 7.14 -37.90
C ARG A 498 0.45 6.88 -38.77
N LEU A 499 1.16 5.78 -38.50
CA LEU A 499 2.30 5.32 -39.28
C LEU A 499 1.98 3.94 -39.83
N ALA A 500 2.13 3.75 -41.14
CA ALA A 500 1.99 2.46 -41.78
C ALA A 500 3.19 1.55 -41.45
N PRO A 501 3.00 0.24 -41.21
CA PRO A 501 4.10 -0.70 -41.09
C PRO A 501 4.91 -0.75 -42.39
N SER A 502 6.24 -0.80 -42.28
CA SER A 502 7.13 -0.93 -43.43
C SER A 502 7.06 -2.37 -43.97
N GLY A 503 6.26 -2.61 -45.02
CA GLY A 503 6.31 -3.84 -45.82
C GLY A 503 5.16 -4.84 -45.60
N GLY A 504 4.30 -4.98 -46.60
CA GLY A 504 3.28 -6.03 -46.70
C GLY A 504 2.52 -5.93 -48.02
N ASN A 505 2.77 -6.87 -48.94
CA ASN A 505 2.03 -6.98 -50.21
C ASN A 505 0.57 -7.35 -49.94
N GLY A 506 -0.36 -6.41 -50.17
CA GLY A 506 -1.78 -6.72 -50.34
C GLY A 506 -2.77 -5.72 -49.72
N LYS A 507 -3.44 -4.98 -50.61
CA LYS A 507 -4.59 -4.03 -50.45
C LYS A 507 -4.27 -2.60 -49.95
N PRO A 508 -4.91 -1.54 -50.51
CA PRO A 508 -4.65 -0.14 -50.17
C PRO A 508 -5.36 0.26 -48.85
N LYS A 509 -4.97 1.24 -48.03
CA LYS A 509 -3.86 2.20 -47.93
C LYS A 509 -3.95 2.79 -46.51
N ALA A 510 -3.05 2.46 -45.59
CA ALA A 510 -2.81 3.34 -44.44
C ALA A 510 -1.77 4.36 -44.91
N HIS A 511 -2.18 5.62 -45.11
CA HIS A 511 -1.24 6.70 -45.39
C HIS A 511 -0.73 7.28 -44.08
N ASP A 512 0.56 7.58 -44.03
CA ASP A 512 1.16 8.26 -42.90
C ASP A 512 0.52 9.64 -42.77
N ARG A 513 0.04 9.97 -41.58
CA ARG A 513 -0.53 11.29 -41.32
C ARG A 513 -0.53 11.61 -39.84
N ALA A 514 -0.39 12.89 -39.52
CA ALA A 514 -0.64 13.42 -38.20
C ALA A 514 -1.83 14.38 -38.25
N MET A 515 -2.81 14.16 -37.36
CA MET A 515 -4.04 14.97 -37.28
C MET A 515 -4.14 15.60 -35.89
N ILE A 516 -4.52 16.88 -35.83
CA ILE A 516 -5.02 17.50 -34.61
C ILE A 516 -6.54 17.35 -34.55
N TYR A 517 -7.06 17.00 -33.38
CA TYR A 517 -8.48 17.02 -33.08
C TYR A 517 -8.74 17.36 -31.61
N SER A 518 -9.94 17.83 -31.29
CA SER A 518 -10.41 17.97 -29.91
C SER A 518 -11.41 16.86 -29.59
N MET A 519 -11.42 16.34 -28.36
CA MET A 519 -12.50 15.44 -27.93
C MET A 519 -13.74 16.29 -27.64
N VAL A 520 -14.88 15.89 -28.18
CA VAL A 520 -16.17 16.50 -27.84
C VAL A 520 -16.59 15.91 -26.50
N GLU A 521 -16.71 16.73 -25.46
CA GLU A 521 -17.29 16.29 -24.19
C GLU A 521 -18.75 15.87 -24.42
N PRO A 522 -19.24 14.81 -23.76
CA PRO A 522 -20.64 14.44 -23.82
C PRO A 522 -21.51 15.65 -23.41
N VAL A 523 -22.55 15.91 -24.22
CA VAL A 523 -23.45 17.07 -24.08
C VAL A 523 -24.07 17.05 -22.67
N LYS A 524 -23.99 18.17 -21.96
CA LYS A 524 -24.32 18.27 -20.53
C LYS A 524 -25.81 18.04 -20.19
N THR A 525 -26.71 17.90 -21.16
CA THR A 525 -28.15 17.67 -20.90
C THR A 525 -28.88 17.21 -22.15
N ALA A 526 -29.91 16.36 -21.97
CA ALA A 526 -30.85 15.93 -23.03
C ALA A 526 -31.66 17.09 -23.65
N GLU A 527 -31.70 18.26 -23.02
CA GLU A 527 -32.40 19.46 -23.53
C GLU A 527 -31.64 20.22 -24.64
N GLN A 528 -30.34 19.99 -24.82
CA GLN A 528 -29.54 20.63 -25.87
C GLN A 528 -29.30 19.73 -27.10
N ALA A 529 -29.92 18.56 -27.13
CA ALA A 529 -29.84 17.60 -28.25
C ALA A 529 -31.05 17.66 -29.19
N LYS A 530 -31.89 18.70 -29.10
CA LYS A 530 -32.97 18.99 -30.05
C LYS A 530 -32.54 20.05 -31.06
#